data_AF-A0A318T2K8-F1
#
_entry.id   AF-A0A318T2K8-F1
#
_cell.length_a   1.000
_cell.length_b   1.000
_cell.length_c   1.000
_cell.angle_alpha   90.00
_cell.angle_beta   90.00
_cell.angle_gamma   90.00
#
_symmetry.space_group_name_H-M   'P 1'
#
loop_
_entity.id
_entity.type
_entity.pdbx_description
1 polymer ?
#
loop_
_entity_poly.entity_id
_entity_poly.type
_entity_poly.pdbx_seq_one_letter_code
_entity_poly.pdbx_strand_id
1 'polypeptide(L)'
;MVPQLALTVLGMTGLLALAGELFEWVRWIGVAYLVYLGIQTWRAPGIDLTQIKPEPRSARSIFWRGFLVSSSNPKTLLFYGAFFPQFISPDADVVPQLLLLSASFLTIALTFDSCWALAADRLRGLLASRGLMRNRLTGSFYFAAAVGLASVKRG
;
A
#
# COMPACT_ATOMS: atom_id res chain seq x y z
N MET A 1 -25.19 -8.24 -32.28
CA MET A 1 -25.28 -8.87 -30.94
C MET A 1 -24.29 -10.04 -30.81
N VAL A 2 -24.51 -11.21 -31.41
CA VAL A 2 -23.60 -12.39 -31.27
C VAL A 2 -22.15 -12.13 -31.73
N PRO A 3 -21.88 -11.48 -32.89
CA PRO A 3 -20.50 -11.24 -33.33
C PRO A 3 -19.75 -10.21 -32.48
N GLN A 4 -20.47 -9.20 -31.95
CA GLN A 4 -19.91 -8.20 -31.04
C GLN A 4 -19.54 -8.83 -29.70
N LEU A 5 -20.41 -9.67 -29.13
CA LEU A 5 -20.11 -10.40 -27.90
C LEU A 5 -18.91 -11.33 -28.08
N ALA A 6 -18.83 -12.06 -29.20
CA ALA A 6 -17.68 -12.90 -29.50
C ALA A 6 -16.37 -12.08 -29.61
N LEU A 7 -16.40 -10.94 -30.30
CA LEU A 7 -15.25 -10.04 -30.41
C LEU A 7 -14.85 -9.44 -29.05
N THR A 8 -15.81 -9.06 -28.22
CA THR A 8 -15.57 -8.57 -26.86
C THR A 8 -14.98 -9.65 -25.96
N VAL A 9 -15.50 -10.89 -26.01
CA VAL A 9 -14.96 -12.01 -25.25
C VAL A 9 -13.55 -12.37 -25.71
N LEU A 10 -13.31 -12.45 -27.01
CA LEU A 10 -11.97 -12.73 -27.56
C LEU A 10 -10.97 -11.59 -27.26
N GLY A 11 -11.41 -10.34 -27.39
CA GLY A 11 -10.60 -9.17 -27.05
C GLY A 11 -10.30 -9.07 -25.55
N MET A 12 -11.29 -9.28 -24.69
CA MET A 12 -11.10 -9.31 -23.23
C MET A 12 -10.23 -10.48 -22.80
N THR A 13 -10.42 -11.69 -23.35
CA THR A 13 -9.59 -12.85 -22.99
C THR A 13 -8.13 -12.64 -23.43
N GLY A 14 -7.89 -12.09 -24.62
CA GLY A 14 -6.55 -11.71 -25.06
C GLY A 14 -5.90 -10.62 -24.19
N LEU A 15 -6.66 -9.57 -23.84
CA LEU A 15 -6.19 -8.50 -22.95
C LEU A 15 -5.91 -9.01 -21.53
N LEU A 16 -6.76 -9.89 -21.01
CA LEU A 16 -6.58 -10.52 -19.70
C LEU A 16 -5.35 -11.44 -19.69
N ALA A 17 -5.11 -12.18 -20.77
CA ALA A 17 -3.92 -13.02 -20.91
C ALA A 17 -2.64 -12.17 -20.91
N LEU A 18 -2.61 -11.10 -21.71
CA LEU A 18 -1.46 -10.19 -21.78
C LEU A 18 -1.25 -9.44 -20.46
N ALA A 19 -2.33 -8.98 -19.81
CA ALA A 19 -2.26 -8.37 -18.48
C ALA A 19 -1.76 -9.36 -17.43
N GLY A 20 -2.15 -10.64 -17.53
CA GLY A 20 -1.68 -11.72 -16.66
C GLY A 20 -0.18 -12.00 -16.84
N GLU A 21 0.34 -11.98 -18.07
CA GLU A 21 1.77 -12.09 -18.32
C GLU A 21 2.55 -10.87 -17.82
N LEU A 22 2.05 -9.66 -18.07
CA LEU A 22 2.67 -8.43 -17.58
C LEU A 22 2.70 -8.42 -16.04
N PHE A 23 1.60 -8.83 -15.41
CA PHE A 23 1.51 -8.97 -13.96
C PHE A 23 2.56 -9.96 -13.42
N GLU A 24 2.78 -11.09 -14.08
CA GLU A 24 3.80 -12.08 -13.69
C GLU A 24 5.23 -11.52 -13.74
N TRP A 25 5.59 -10.83 -14.82
CA TRP A 25 6.89 -10.18 -14.93
C TRP A 25 7.08 -9.14 -13.83
N VAL A 26 6.09 -8.26 -13.65
CA VAL A 26 6.12 -7.23 -12.60
C VAL A 26 6.19 -7.88 -11.21
N ARG A 27 5.47 -8.99 -10.98
CA ARG A 27 5.49 -9.73 -9.72
C ARG A 27 6.89 -10.25 -9.41
N TRP A 28 7.52 -10.95 -10.35
CA TRP A 28 8.85 -11.51 -10.13
C TRP A 28 9.95 -10.45 -10.01
N ILE A 29 9.84 -9.35 -10.77
CA ILE A 29 10.70 -8.17 -10.57
C ILE A 29 10.52 -7.63 -9.14
N GLY A 30 9.27 -7.51 -8.67
CA GLY A 30 8.97 -7.10 -7.30
C GLY A 30 9.55 -8.03 -6.25
N VAL A 31 9.45 -9.36 -6.44
CA VAL A 31 10.06 -10.36 -5.56
C VAL A 31 11.58 -10.19 -5.49
N ALA A 32 12.25 -10.11 -6.64
CA ALA A 32 13.70 -9.92 -6.71
C ALA A 32 14.12 -8.61 -6.03
N TYR A 33 13.36 -7.54 -6.24
CA TYR A 33 13.61 -6.24 -5.62
C TYR A 33 13.45 -6.27 -4.09
N LEU A 34 12.42 -6.94 -3.58
CA LEU A 34 12.22 -7.11 -2.13
C LEU A 34 13.32 -7.95 -1.49
N VAL A 35 13.77 -9.02 -2.14
CA VAL A 35 14.93 -9.80 -1.69
C VAL A 35 16.18 -8.94 -1.66
N TYR A 36 16.43 -8.15 -2.70
CA TYR A 36 17.55 -7.22 -2.75
C TYR A 36 17.51 -6.20 -1.59
N LEU A 37 16.37 -5.56 -1.35
CA LEU A 37 16.19 -4.63 -0.22
C LEU A 37 16.37 -5.33 1.15
N GLY A 38 15.89 -6.57 1.27
CA GLY A 38 16.09 -7.41 2.45
C GLY A 38 17.57 -7.63 2.72
N ILE A 39 18.35 -8.07 1.71
CA ILE A 39 19.80 -8.28 1.82
C ILE A 39 20.53 -6.98 2.15
N GLN A 40 20.20 -5.90 1.43
CA GLN A 40 20.83 -4.59 1.64
C GLN A 40 20.63 -4.11 3.09
N THR A 41 19.39 -4.20 3.60
CA THR A 41 19.06 -3.79 4.97
C THR A 41 19.74 -4.69 5.99
N TRP A 42 19.77 -5.99 5.77
CA TRP A 42 20.36 -6.97 6.70
C TRP A 42 21.88 -6.83 6.84
N ARG A 43 22.56 -6.41 5.76
CA ARG A 43 24.01 -6.14 5.70
C ARG A 43 24.41 -4.72 6.12
N ALA A 44 23.46 -3.79 6.20
CA ALA A 44 23.75 -2.41 6.59
C ALA A 44 24.29 -2.35 8.03
N PRO A 45 25.21 -1.41 8.32
CA PRO A 45 25.72 -1.21 9.68
C PRO A 45 24.59 -0.80 10.63
N GLY A 46 24.70 -1.24 11.88
CA GLY A 46 23.76 -0.85 12.92
C GLY A 46 24.01 0.57 13.40
N ILE A 47 23.19 1.50 12.95
CA ILE A 47 23.28 2.91 13.36
C ILE A 47 22.36 3.18 14.55
N ASP A 48 22.93 3.79 15.61
CA ASP A 48 22.21 4.34 16.75
C ASP A 48 21.60 5.70 16.37
N LEU A 49 20.26 5.73 16.28
CA LEU A 49 19.52 6.94 15.90
C LEU A 49 19.41 7.95 17.05
N THR A 50 19.70 7.56 18.29
CA THR A 50 19.67 8.49 19.43
C THR A 50 20.80 9.53 19.36
N GLN A 51 21.87 9.20 18.63
CA GLN A 51 23.01 10.09 18.41
C GLN A 51 22.83 11.00 17.18
N ILE A 52 21.77 10.78 16.40
CA ILE A 52 21.49 11.55 15.19
C ILE A 52 20.44 12.60 15.51
N LYS A 53 20.80 13.87 15.35
CA LYS A 53 19.83 14.97 15.49
C LYS A 53 18.77 14.85 14.40
N PRO A 54 17.47 14.91 14.74
CA PRO A 54 16.42 14.97 13.73
C PRO A 54 16.60 16.18 12.83
N GLU A 55 16.42 15.99 11.53
CA GLU A 55 16.34 17.11 10.61
C GLU A 55 15.08 17.95 10.96
N PRO A 56 15.19 19.25 11.24
CA PRO A 56 14.04 20.05 11.63
C PRO A 56 13.13 20.24 10.41
N ARG A 57 11.98 19.57 10.41
CA ARG A 57 10.91 19.78 9.43
C ARG A 57 9.69 20.34 10.12
N SER A 58 9.08 21.37 9.51
CA SER A 58 7.85 21.94 10.05
C SER A 58 6.70 20.95 9.91
N ALA A 59 5.83 20.87 10.92
CA ALA A 59 4.63 20.05 10.88
C ALA A 59 3.76 20.39 9.66
N ARG A 60 3.71 21.67 9.29
CA ARG A 60 3.02 22.16 8.08
C ARG A 60 3.60 21.55 6.80
N SER A 61 4.93 21.48 6.66
CA SER A 61 5.57 20.86 5.49
C SER A 61 5.26 19.37 5.40
N ILE A 62 5.30 18.66 6.54
CA ILE A 62 4.96 17.23 6.61
C ILE A 62 3.50 17.00 6.21
N PHE A 63 2.57 17.80 6.74
CA PHE A 63 1.15 17.73 6.40
C PHE A 63 0.90 17.93 4.91
N TRP A 64 1.42 19.01 4.32
CA TRP A 64 1.19 19.29 2.90
C TRP A 64 1.82 18.26 1.99
N ARG A 65 3.00 17.74 2.34
CA ARG A 65 3.63 16.64 1.59
C ARG A 65 2.76 15.38 1.65
N GLY A 66 2.26 15.01 2.83
CA GLY A 66 1.35 13.89 2.99
C GLY A 66 0.05 14.09 2.20
N PHE A 67 -0.57 15.25 2.32
CA PHE A 67 -1.80 15.60 1.61
C PHE A 67 -1.63 15.51 0.09
N LEU A 68 -0.55 16.08 -0.46
CA LEU A 68 -0.28 16.04 -1.91
C LEU A 68 -0.02 14.62 -2.41
N VAL A 69 0.77 13.83 -1.67
CA VAL A 69 1.05 12.44 -2.02
C VAL A 69 -0.22 11.60 -1.98
N SER A 70 -1.05 11.76 -0.94
CA SER A 70 -2.31 11.02 -0.81
C SER A 70 -3.34 11.44 -1.85
N SER A 71 -3.47 12.75 -2.13
CA SER A 71 -4.42 13.26 -3.13
C SER A 71 -4.03 12.88 -4.56
N SER A 72 -2.73 12.74 -4.82
CA SER A 72 -2.22 12.32 -6.13
C SER A 72 -2.26 10.80 -6.33
N ASN A 73 -2.71 10.03 -5.33
CA ASN A 73 -2.73 8.58 -5.40
C ASN A 73 -4.00 8.08 -6.11
N PRO A 74 -3.91 7.59 -7.37
CA PRO A 74 -5.09 7.15 -8.12
C PRO A 74 -5.71 5.87 -7.56
N LYS A 75 -4.96 5.10 -6.75
CA LYS A 75 -5.44 3.82 -6.19
C LYS A 75 -6.68 4.02 -5.34
N THR A 76 -6.71 5.10 -4.56
CA THR A 76 -7.82 5.42 -3.66
C THR A 76 -9.10 5.75 -4.44
N LEU A 77 -8.98 6.53 -5.52
CA LEU A 77 -10.11 6.85 -6.40
C LEU A 77 -10.66 5.60 -7.10
N LEU A 78 -9.76 4.72 -7.59
CA LEU A 78 -10.15 3.45 -8.20
C LEU A 78 -10.85 2.53 -7.19
N PHE A 79 -10.38 2.51 -5.95
CA PHE A 79 -11.03 1.75 -4.87
C PHE A 79 -12.45 2.28 -4.61
N TYR A 80 -12.62 3.59 -4.41
CA TYR A 80 -13.96 4.15 -4.20
C TYR A 80 -14.89 3.88 -5.39
N GLY A 81 -14.41 4.08 -6.62
CA GLY A 81 -15.20 3.81 -7.83
C GLY A 81 -15.61 2.35 -7.97
N ALA A 82 -14.77 1.41 -7.54
CA ALA A 82 -15.09 -0.02 -7.60
C ALA A 82 -16.00 -0.48 -6.46
N PHE A 83 -15.82 0.05 -5.24
CA PHE A 83 -16.48 -0.49 -4.04
C PHE A 83 -17.71 0.30 -3.62
N PHE A 84 -17.71 1.64 -3.67
CA PHE A 84 -18.84 2.44 -3.16
C PHE A 84 -20.17 2.10 -3.85
N PRO A 85 -20.24 1.91 -5.18
CA PRO A 85 -21.49 1.54 -5.84
C PRO A 85 -22.09 0.23 -5.33
N GLN A 86 -21.28 -0.69 -4.79
CA GLN A 86 -21.75 -1.97 -4.27
C GLN A 86 -22.48 -1.83 -2.91
N PHE A 87 -22.33 -0.70 -2.23
CA PHE A 87 -22.93 -0.41 -0.92
C PHE A 87 -24.04 0.64 -0.97
N ILE A 88 -24.37 1.14 -2.16
CA ILE A 88 -25.41 2.16 -2.35
C ILE A 88 -26.70 1.47 -2.80
N SER A 89 -27.80 1.78 -2.12
CA SER A 89 -29.13 1.38 -2.58
C SER A 89 -29.59 2.30 -3.70
N PRO A 90 -30.09 1.75 -4.83
CA PRO A 90 -30.63 2.55 -5.93
C PRO A 90 -31.95 3.24 -5.59
N ASP A 91 -32.66 2.79 -4.54
CA ASP A 91 -34.02 3.25 -4.20
C ASP A 91 -34.06 4.45 -3.26
N ALA A 92 -32.91 5.03 -2.90
CA ALA A 92 -32.78 6.14 -1.96
C ALA A 92 -31.78 7.20 -2.45
N ASP A 93 -31.85 8.39 -1.87
CA ASP A 93 -30.94 9.49 -2.23
C ASP A 93 -29.47 9.10 -2.05
N VAL A 94 -28.68 9.35 -3.10
CA VAL A 94 -27.28 8.91 -3.15
C VAL A 94 -26.36 9.73 -2.24
N VAL A 95 -26.65 11.02 -2.04
CA VAL A 95 -25.77 11.96 -1.33
C VAL A 95 -25.60 11.59 0.14
N PRO A 96 -26.66 11.34 0.94
CA PRO A 96 -26.51 10.93 2.34
C PRO A 96 -25.76 9.60 2.49
N GLN A 97 -25.97 8.65 1.58
CA GLN A 97 -25.29 7.35 1.59
C GLN A 97 -23.79 7.52 1.33
N LEU A 98 -23.42 8.35 0.33
CA LEU A 98 -22.02 8.66 0.03
C LEU A 98 -21.33 9.40 1.18
N LEU A 99 -22.02 10.34 1.83
CA LEU A 99 -21.48 11.03 3.00
C LEU A 99 -21.24 10.07 4.16
N LEU A 100 -22.19 9.15 4.42
CA LEU A 100 -22.05 8.12 5.45
C LEU A 100 -20.88 7.16 5.17
N LEU A 101 -20.78 6.65 3.94
CA LEU A 101 -19.68 5.77 3.52
C LEU A 101 -18.32 6.48 3.63
N SER A 102 -18.24 7.72 3.17
CA SER A 102 -17.02 8.53 3.22
C SER A 102 -16.61 8.84 4.66
N ALA A 103 -17.56 9.24 5.51
CA ALA A 103 -17.30 9.51 6.92
C ALA A 103 -16.84 8.25 7.65
N SER A 104 -17.52 7.12 7.44
CA SER A 104 -17.15 5.84 8.03
C SER A 104 -15.75 5.41 7.61
N PHE A 105 -15.45 5.50 6.32
CA PHE A 105 -14.11 5.20 5.80
C PHE A 105 -13.05 6.10 6.43
N LEU A 106 -13.30 7.41 6.47
CA LEU A 106 -12.35 8.38 7.03
C LEU A 106 -12.11 8.13 8.53
N THR A 107 -13.16 7.85 9.32
CA THR A 107 -13.03 7.53 10.74
C THR A 107 -12.18 6.29 10.95
N ILE A 108 -12.42 5.23 10.19
CA ILE A 108 -11.64 3.99 10.25
C ILE A 108 -10.18 4.29 9.88
N ALA A 109 -9.93 4.92 8.74
CA ALA A 109 -8.60 5.24 8.25
C ALA A 109 -7.81 6.09 9.27
N LEU A 110 -8.40 7.19 9.76
CA LEU A 110 -7.77 8.05 10.76
C LEU A 110 -7.46 7.31 12.05
N THR A 111 -8.36 6.44 12.50
CA THR A 111 -8.16 5.66 13.74
C THR A 111 -6.97 4.71 13.57
N PHE A 112 -6.98 3.88 12.52
CA PHE A 112 -5.91 2.92 12.29
C PHE A 112 -4.56 3.58 12.02
N ASP A 113 -4.52 4.63 11.20
CA ASP A 113 -3.27 5.35 10.90
C ASP A 113 -2.71 6.04 12.14
N SER A 114 -3.57 6.62 12.98
CA SER A 114 -3.15 7.24 14.24
C SER A 114 -2.63 6.19 15.23
N CYS A 115 -3.32 5.05 15.36
CA CYS A 115 -2.86 3.95 16.20
C CYS A 115 -1.49 3.44 15.72
N TRP A 116 -1.30 3.28 14.41
CA TRP A 116 -0.04 2.86 13.83
C TRP A 116 1.07 3.88 14.06
N ALA A 117 0.80 5.17 13.87
CA ALA A 117 1.75 6.24 14.11
C ALA A 117 2.21 6.27 15.58
N LEU A 118 1.28 6.16 16.53
CA LEU A 118 1.59 6.13 17.96
C LEU A 118 2.32 4.84 18.38
N ALA A 119 1.99 3.71 17.78
CA ALA A 119 2.69 2.45 18.02
C ALA A 119 4.13 2.51 17.48
N ALA A 120 4.31 3.06 16.27
CA ALA A 120 5.61 3.27 15.66
C ALA A 120 6.49 4.23 16.47
N ASP A 121 5.93 5.27 17.07
CA ASP A 121 6.67 6.20 17.93
C ASP A 121 7.16 5.51 19.22
N ARG A 122 6.32 4.70 19.86
CA ARG A 122 6.73 3.88 21.03
C ARG A 122 7.83 2.88 20.65
N LEU A 123 7.67 2.18 19.54
CA LEU A 123 8.66 1.23 19.03
C LEU A 123 9.99 1.91 18.65
N ARG A 124 9.93 3.15 18.12
CA ARG A 124 11.11 3.94 17.82
C ARG A 124 11.96 4.15 19.07
N GLY A 125 11.36 4.48 20.22
CA GLY A 125 12.09 4.63 21.47
C GLY A 125 12.88 3.36 21.87
N LEU A 126 12.31 2.17 21.62
CA LEU A 126 12.95 0.89 21.94
C LEU A 126 14.01 0.45 20.92
N LEU A 127 13.83 0.81 19.65
CA LEU A 127 14.67 0.35 18.53
C LEU A 127 15.72 1.39 18.09
N ALA A 128 15.63 2.63 18.55
CA ALA A 128 16.50 3.73 18.11
C ALA A 128 17.98 3.40 18.34
N SER A 129 18.33 2.86 19.51
CA SER A 129 19.69 2.47 19.87
C SER A 129 20.10 1.08 19.37
N ARG A 130 19.14 0.25 18.95
CA ARG A 130 19.38 -1.14 18.54
C ARG A 130 19.44 -1.27 17.02
N GLY A 131 20.36 -0.55 16.39
CA GLY A 131 20.47 -0.45 14.92
C GLY A 131 20.54 -1.80 14.20
N LEU A 132 21.31 -2.76 14.72
CA LEU A 132 21.39 -4.10 14.13
C LEU A 132 20.06 -4.86 14.23
N MET A 133 19.39 -4.83 15.39
CA MET A 133 18.10 -5.49 15.58
C MET A 133 17.03 -4.90 14.67
N ARG A 134 16.99 -3.57 14.53
CA ARG A 134 16.12 -2.87 13.57
C ARG A 134 16.37 -3.37 12.15
N ASN A 135 17.63 -3.43 11.72
CA ASN A 135 18.00 -3.89 10.38
C ASN A 135 17.57 -5.35 10.15
N ARG A 136 17.70 -6.23 11.14
CA ARG A 136 17.27 -7.63 11.05
C ARG A 136 15.75 -7.77 10.96
N LEU A 137 15.01 -7.00 11.76
CA LEU A 137 13.55 -6.99 11.70
C LEU A 137 13.06 -6.48 10.33
N THR A 138 13.54 -5.32 9.88
CA THR A 138 13.16 -4.75 8.58
C THR A 138 13.55 -5.66 7.42
N GLY A 139 14.76 -6.23 7.44
CA GLY A 139 15.19 -7.21 6.43
C GLY A 139 14.30 -8.46 6.41
N SER A 140 13.93 -8.98 7.58
CA SER A 140 13.01 -10.12 7.70
C SER A 140 11.62 -9.80 7.14
N PHE A 141 11.10 -8.59 7.37
CA PHE A 141 9.84 -8.14 6.77
C PHE A 141 9.91 -8.11 5.25
N TYR A 142 11.01 -7.61 4.66
CA TYR A 142 11.19 -7.64 3.21
C TYR A 142 11.23 -9.06 2.66
N PHE A 143 11.92 -9.99 3.33
CA PHE A 143 11.92 -11.40 2.91
C PHE A 143 10.55 -12.06 3.05
N ALA A 144 9.83 -11.81 4.14
CA ALA A 144 8.48 -12.31 4.33
C ALA A 144 7.52 -11.77 3.24
N ALA A 145 7.62 -10.48 2.91
CA ALA A 145 6.86 -9.87 1.83
C ALA A 145 7.22 -10.47 0.47
N ALA A 146 8.52 -10.74 0.21
CA ALA A 146 8.97 -11.38 -1.02
C ALA A 146 8.41 -12.81 -1.16
N VAL A 147 8.44 -13.60 -0.08
CA VAL A 147 7.83 -14.95 -0.04
C VAL A 147 6.32 -14.87 -0.25
N GLY A 148 5.64 -13.95 0.42
CA GLY A 148 4.21 -13.72 0.24
C GLY A 148 3.86 -13.38 -1.20
N LEU A 149 4.60 -12.46 -1.81
CA LEU A 149 4.42 -12.04 -3.20
C LEU A 149 4.70 -13.19 -4.18
N ALA A 150 5.73 -13.99 -3.93
CA ALA A 150 6.06 -15.18 -4.74
C ALA A 150 5.00 -16.30 -4.61
N SER A 151 4.27 -16.34 -3.49
CA SER A 151 3.24 -17.36 -3.20
C SER A 151 1.87 -17.04 -3.79
N VAL A 152 1.67 -15.83 -4.35
CA VAL A 152 0.41 -15.44 -5.01
C VAL A 152 0.21 -16.31 -6.24
N LYS A 153 -0.74 -17.24 -6.19
CA LYS A 153 -1.11 -18.09 -7.35
C LYS A 153 -1.89 -17.29 -8.39
N ARG A 154 -1.74 -17.65 -9.67
CA ARG A 154 -2.60 -17.14 -10.76
C ARG A 154 -4.05 -17.50 -10.44
N GLY A 155 -4.92 -16.49 -10.41
CA GLY A 155 -6.37 -16.62 -10.41
C GLY A 155 -6.92 -16.44 -11.82
#